data_AF-A0A7L4PHY4-F1
#
_entry.id   AF-A0A7L4PHY4-F1
#
_cell.length_a   1.000
_cell.length_b   1.000
_cell.length_c   1.000
_cell.angle_alpha   90.00
_cell.angle_beta   90.00
_cell.angle_gamma   90.00
#
_symmetry.space_group_name_H-M   'P 1'
#
loop_
_entity.id
_entity.type
_entity.pdbx_description
1 polymer ?
#
loop_
_entity_poly.entity_id
_entity_poly.type
_entity_poly.pdbx_seq_one_letter_code
_entity_poly.pdbx_strand_id
1 'polypeptide(L)'
;MDEKDEVKTIQAAIKKKGAKWTAKETSLTRLSAEERKKWLGSLPEEEAAKEKEEGEEVKPESKEAAAGEGAAAAWDWRNANGGHDWTTPVKSQCGCGSCVAFGTLGAMECFLKILRNDHAGNPDFSESHLFYCNSRQCFSGDPRYGWSRTPALDYLRDSGVPDEACFPYTCPAGNQACNTCSNWQNRATRITSWKRFTNRSDMKSWLSTRGPLVTSFTVYDDFFGYGGGVYEHVTGGVAGGHCVTVVGYNDGDQCWICKNSWGAGWGESGYFRIKYGECSLDTSMDAIEGIRRRGWQSGRKILGLWAINEDRNAWVYVQGLGWRKLANDYDNVVINLMTKAAHAKALNRNVDFFEEGVEGGTIFIKEMYVW
;
A
#
# COMPACT_ATOMS: atom_id res chain seq x y z
N MET A 1 -3.53 2.71 36.70
CA MET A 1 -3.82 1.26 36.70
C MET A 1 -2.53 0.57 36.28
N ASP A 2 -2.09 -0.47 36.99
CA ASP A 2 -0.89 -1.22 36.60
C ASP A 2 -1.11 -1.88 35.23
N GLU A 3 -0.10 -1.92 34.36
CA GLU A 3 -0.18 -2.44 32.98
C GLU A 3 -0.60 -3.92 32.96
N LYS A 4 -0.12 -4.69 33.96
CA LYS A 4 -0.53 -6.09 34.15
C LYS A 4 -2.00 -6.23 34.52
N ASP A 5 -2.59 -5.20 35.13
CA ASP A 5 -4.01 -5.20 35.47
C ASP A 5 -4.87 -4.81 34.27
N GLU A 6 -4.36 -4.00 33.34
CA GLU A 6 -5.04 -3.70 32.07
C GLU A 6 -5.22 -4.95 31.20
N VAL A 7 -4.13 -5.68 30.92
CA VAL A 7 -4.21 -6.89 30.08
C VAL A 7 -5.12 -7.95 30.71
N LYS A 8 -5.07 -8.13 32.03
CA LYS A 8 -5.98 -9.04 32.74
C LYS A 8 -7.45 -8.62 32.62
N THR A 9 -7.72 -7.31 32.67
CA THR A 9 -9.07 -6.77 32.49
C THR A 9 -9.60 -7.09 31.08
N ILE A 10 -8.76 -6.89 30.06
CA ILE A 10 -9.09 -7.24 28.68
C ILE A 10 -9.34 -8.75 28.55
N GLN A 11 -8.47 -9.60 29.09
CA GLN A 11 -8.62 -11.06 29.07
C GLN A 11 -9.94 -11.52 29.74
N ALA A 12 -10.32 -10.89 30.86
CA ALA A 12 -11.59 -11.16 31.52
C ALA A 12 -12.79 -10.74 30.65
N ALA A 13 -12.71 -9.60 29.97
CA ALA A 13 -13.75 -9.12 29.05
C ALA A 13 -13.89 -10.03 27.82
N ILE A 14 -12.78 -10.46 27.21
CA ILE A 14 -12.75 -11.45 26.12
C ILE A 14 -13.48 -12.72 26.55
N LYS A 15 -13.11 -13.28 27.72
CA LYS A 15 -13.73 -14.51 28.25
C LYS A 15 -15.21 -14.34 28.48
N LYS A 16 -15.64 -13.20 29.04
CA LYS A 16 -17.05 -12.89 29.30
C LYS A 16 -17.87 -12.78 28.01
N LYS A 17 -17.31 -12.17 26.96
CA LYS A 17 -17.98 -12.04 25.64
C LYS A 17 -17.95 -13.34 24.84
N GLY A 18 -17.00 -14.23 25.13
CA GLY A 18 -16.74 -15.42 24.29
C GLY A 18 -16.04 -15.06 22.98
N ALA A 19 -15.28 -13.95 22.98
CA ALA A 19 -14.56 -13.47 21.81
C ALA A 19 -13.39 -14.39 21.42
N LYS A 20 -13.11 -14.51 20.11
CA LYS A 20 -12.13 -15.48 19.56
C LYS A 20 -10.74 -14.89 19.37
N TRP A 21 -10.26 -14.10 20.32
CA TRP A 21 -8.92 -13.53 20.30
C TRP A 21 -8.28 -13.53 21.68
N THR A 22 -6.96 -13.31 21.73
CA THR A 22 -6.19 -13.28 22.97
C THR A 22 -5.52 -11.93 23.14
N ALA A 23 -5.60 -11.37 24.36
CA ALA A 23 -4.81 -10.20 24.73
C ALA A 23 -3.50 -10.62 25.42
N LYS A 24 -2.42 -9.93 25.12
CA LYS A 24 -1.09 -10.09 25.73
C LYS A 24 -0.45 -8.72 25.95
N GLU A 25 0.61 -8.70 26.75
CA GLU A 25 1.47 -7.51 26.85
C GLU A 25 2.17 -7.27 25.50
N THR A 26 2.13 -6.04 25.01
CA THR A 26 2.76 -5.62 23.76
C THR A 26 3.68 -4.42 23.99
N SER A 27 4.43 -4.03 22.95
CA SER A 27 5.19 -2.77 22.98
C SER A 27 4.31 -1.54 23.25
N LEU A 28 3.02 -1.59 22.89
CA LEU A 28 2.09 -0.46 23.03
C LEU A 28 1.35 -0.46 24.36
N THR A 29 1.09 -1.62 24.97
CA THR A 29 0.47 -1.65 26.31
C THR A 29 1.39 -1.07 27.39
N ARG A 30 2.71 -1.07 27.15
CA ARG A 30 3.73 -0.44 28.01
C ARG A 30 3.79 1.08 27.92
N LEU A 31 3.08 1.66 26.96
CA LEU A 31 3.04 3.10 26.76
C LEU A 31 1.88 3.70 27.53
N SER A 32 2.05 4.94 27.97
CA SER A 32 0.95 5.74 28.50
C SER A 32 -0.14 5.97 27.43
N ALA A 33 -1.38 6.27 27.85
CA ALA A 33 -2.48 6.54 26.92
C ALA A 33 -2.14 7.66 25.92
N GLU A 34 -1.45 8.71 26.36
CA GLU A 34 -1.02 9.82 25.50
C GLU A 34 0.06 9.42 24.50
N GLU A 35 0.96 8.50 24.86
CA GLU A 35 1.94 7.95 23.93
C GLU A 35 1.30 7.01 22.91
N ARG A 36 0.31 6.20 23.33
CA ARG A 36 -0.46 5.32 22.42
C ARG A 36 -1.18 6.13 21.34
N LYS A 37 -1.75 7.29 21.68
CA LYS A 37 -2.40 8.18 20.69
C LYS A 37 -1.47 8.61 19.55
N LYS A 38 -0.16 8.72 19.79
CA LYS A 38 0.81 9.07 18.75
C LYS A 38 0.97 7.99 17.67
N TRP A 39 0.50 6.76 17.92
CA TRP A 39 0.46 5.67 16.95
C TRP A 39 -0.80 5.67 16.10
N LEU A 40 -1.72 6.58 16.37
CA LEU A 40 -2.94 6.81 15.62
C LEU A 40 -2.76 8.06 14.76
N GLY A 41 -3.57 8.22 13.72
CA GLY A 41 -3.40 9.35 12.82
C GLY A 41 -4.22 9.28 11.54
N SER A 42 -5.19 8.36 11.46
CA SER A 42 -6.17 8.41 10.39
C SER A 42 -7.29 9.36 10.79
N LEU A 43 -7.44 10.43 10.02
CA LEU A 43 -8.51 11.40 10.16
C LEU A 43 -9.74 10.95 9.35
N PRO A 44 -10.95 11.42 9.70
CA PRO A 44 -12.14 11.24 8.88
C PRO A 44 -11.97 11.80 7.45
N GLU A 45 -12.70 11.23 6.48
CA GLU A 45 -12.68 11.72 5.09
C GLU A 45 -13.36 13.10 4.94
N GLU A 46 -14.33 13.44 5.81
CA GLU A 46 -15.00 14.75 5.80
C GLU A 46 -14.06 15.91 6.16
N GLU A 47 -13.03 15.66 6.97
CA GLU A 47 -12.02 16.67 7.30
C GLU A 47 -11.14 16.97 6.08
N ALA A 48 -10.85 15.97 5.25
CA ALA A 48 -10.14 16.16 3.98
C ALA A 48 -10.98 16.90 2.93
N ALA A 49 -12.30 16.75 2.94
CA ALA A 49 -13.18 17.51 2.06
C ALA A 49 -13.14 19.03 2.37
N LYS A 50 -13.09 19.39 3.65
CA LYS A 50 -12.94 20.80 4.09
C LYS A 50 -11.59 21.40 3.69
N GLU A 51 -10.51 20.62 3.74
CA GLU A 51 -9.19 21.06 3.24
C GLU A 51 -9.17 21.24 1.71
N LYS A 52 -10.01 20.50 0.96
CA LYS A 52 -10.12 20.62 -0.51
C LYS A 52 -11.06 21.73 -0.98
N GLU A 53 -12.07 22.12 -0.21
CA GLU A 53 -12.95 23.24 -0.59
C GLU A 53 -12.21 24.60 -0.66
N GLU A 54 -11.01 24.71 -0.07
CA GLU A 54 -10.10 25.84 -0.26
C GLU A 54 -9.16 25.70 -1.49
N GLY A 55 -9.25 24.59 -2.25
CA GLY A 55 -8.43 24.31 -3.43
C GLY A 55 -9.11 23.39 -4.45
N GLU A 56 -9.77 24.01 -5.43
CA GLU A 56 -10.33 23.48 -6.69
C GLU A 56 -11.22 22.20 -6.65
N GLU A 57 -12.49 22.40 -7.02
CA GLU A 57 -13.53 21.38 -7.25
C GLU A 57 -13.22 20.48 -8.47
N VAL A 58 -13.28 19.14 -8.27
CA VAL A 58 -13.48 18.19 -9.37
C VAL A 58 -14.61 17.21 -9.00
N LYS A 59 -15.63 17.15 -9.86
CA LYS A 59 -16.83 16.30 -9.73
C LYS A 59 -16.51 14.83 -10.05
N PRO A 60 -17.07 13.85 -9.32
CA PRO A 60 -16.94 12.44 -9.66
C PRO A 60 -17.99 12.02 -10.70
N GLU A 61 -17.55 11.39 -11.78
CA GLU A 61 -18.41 10.55 -12.63
C GLU A 61 -18.29 9.09 -12.20
N SER A 62 -19.42 8.48 -11.84
CA SER A 62 -19.52 7.04 -11.54
C SER A 62 -19.89 6.26 -12.81
N LYS A 63 -19.08 5.25 -13.13
CA LYS A 63 -19.52 4.10 -13.95
C LYS A 63 -19.46 2.84 -13.08
N GLU A 64 -20.63 2.27 -12.83
CA GLU A 64 -20.75 0.95 -12.22
C GLU A 64 -20.18 -0.11 -13.17
N ALA A 65 -19.36 -1.01 -12.62
CA ALA A 65 -18.92 -2.22 -13.29
C ALA A 65 -19.46 -3.42 -12.49
N ALA A 66 -19.91 -4.42 -13.24
CA ALA A 66 -20.69 -5.56 -12.80
C ALA A 66 -20.03 -6.42 -11.70
N ALA A 67 -20.89 -6.97 -10.83
CA ALA A 67 -20.57 -7.92 -9.79
C ALA A 67 -19.98 -9.22 -10.36
N GLY A 68 -18.87 -9.69 -9.78
CA GLY A 68 -18.28 -10.99 -10.07
C GLY A 68 -18.69 -12.02 -9.04
N GLU A 69 -19.46 -13.03 -9.46
CA GLU A 69 -19.65 -14.30 -8.76
C GLU A 69 -18.30 -15.07 -8.70
N GLY A 70 -17.97 -15.67 -7.55
CA GLY A 70 -16.90 -16.69 -7.46
C GLY A 70 -15.64 -16.33 -6.65
N ALA A 71 -15.67 -15.39 -5.71
CA ALA A 71 -14.56 -15.20 -4.78
C ALA A 71 -14.33 -16.46 -3.90
N ALA A 72 -13.07 -16.85 -3.71
CA ALA A 72 -12.72 -17.98 -2.84
C ALA A 72 -13.22 -17.75 -1.41
N ALA A 73 -13.51 -18.81 -0.65
CA ALA A 73 -13.97 -18.67 0.74
C ALA A 73 -12.90 -18.09 1.70
N ALA A 74 -11.62 -18.14 1.30
CA ALA A 74 -10.53 -17.49 1.99
C ALA A 74 -9.44 -17.10 1.00
N TRP A 75 -8.75 -16.02 1.30
CA TRP A 75 -7.62 -15.53 0.52
C TRP A 75 -6.59 -14.86 1.43
N ASP A 76 -5.30 -15.11 1.22
CA ASP A 76 -4.23 -14.50 2.00
C ASP A 76 -3.00 -14.25 1.11
N TRP A 77 -2.71 -12.99 0.81
CA TRP A 77 -1.55 -12.61 0.00
C TRP A 77 -0.21 -12.97 0.64
N ARG A 78 -0.16 -13.30 1.93
CA ARG A 78 1.05 -13.83 2.58
C ARG A 78 1.37 -15.27 2.19
N ASN A 79 0.39 -15.97 1.60
CA ASN A 79 0.50 -17.38 1.23
C ASN A 79 -0.40 -17.67 0.01
N ALA A 80 -0.15 -16.99 -1.11
CA ALA A 80 -0.94 -17.11 -2.33
C ALA A 80 -0.10 -17.65 -3.50
N ASN A 81 -0.77 -18.18 -4.53
CA ASN A 81 -0.17 -18.59 -5.81
C ASN A 81 1.08 -19.47 -5.68
N GLY A 82 0.92 -20.70 -5.18
CA GLY A 82 2.05 -21.61 -4.96
C GLY A 82 2.71 -21.46 -3.58
N GLY A 83 2.04 -20.78 -2.65
CA GLY A 83 2.48 -20.64 -1.27
C GLY A 83 3.52 -19.53 -1.06
N HIS A 84 3.48 -18.50 -1.90
CA HIS A 84 4.40 -17.37 -1.85
C HIS A 84 3.81 -16.19 -1.07
N ASP A 85 4.69 -15.41 -0.43
CA ASP A 85 4.36 -14.15 0.21
C ASP A 85 4.50 -12.99 -0.77
N TRP A 86 3.37 -12.35 -1.08
CA TRP A 86 3.26 -11.22 -1.98
C TRP A 86 3.31 -9.87 -1.25
N THR A 87 3.37 -9.89 0.08
CA THR A 87 3.51 -8.70 0.91
C THR A 87 4.99 -8.29 1.04
N THR A 88 5.23 -7.11 1.59
CA THR A 88 6.57 -6.63 2.01
C THR A 88 6.73 -6.79 3.52
N PRO A 89 7.97 -6.73 4.06
CA PRO A 89 8.21 -6.77 5.50
C PRO A 89 7.33 -5.78 6.29
N VAL A 90 6.95 -6.13 7.52
CA VAL A 90 6.22 -5.23 8.41
C VAL A 90 7.14 -4.12 8.89
N LYS A 91 6.74 -2.87 8.66
CA LYS A 91 7.44 -1.66 9.09
C LYS A 91 6.84 -1.10 10.40
N SER A 92 7.47 -0.07 10.95
CA SER A 92 7.01 0.63 12.16
C SER A 92 6.95 2.14 11.91
N GLN A 93 5.81 2.76 12.24
CA GLN A 93 5.64 4.21 12.23
C GLN A 93 6.22 4.90 13.47
N CYS A 94 6.84 4.15 14.39
CA CYS A 94 7.67 4.65 15.48
C CYS A 94 7.04 5.79 16.31
N GLY A 95 5.75 5.67 16.66
CA GLY A 95 5.04 6.65 17.49
C GLY A 95 4.74 7.98 16.81
N CYS A 96 4.50 7.95 15.49
CA CYS A 96 4.06 9.10 14.70
C CYS A 96 2.74 8.78 14.00
N GLY A 97 1.81 9.74 13.93
CA GLY A 97 0.50 9.60 13.27
C GLY A 97 0.53 9.48 11.74
N SER A 98 1.52 8.78 11.20
CA SER A 98 1.77 8.59 9.77
C SER A 98 1.15 7.30 9.19
N CYS A 99 0.27 6.63 9.94
CA CYS A 99 -0.34 5.35 9.56
C CYS A 99 -0.94 5.33 8.15
N VAL A 100 -1.50 6.45 7.66
CA VAL A 100 -2.04 6.54 6.30
C VAL A 100 -0.95 6.34 5.25
N ALA A 101 0.25 6.91 5.44
CA ALA A 101 1.37 6.68 4.53
C ALA A 101 1.80 5.20 4.52
N PHE A 102 1.90 4.57 5.70
CA PHE A 102 2.24 3.15 5.81
C PHE A 102 1.16 2.22 5.22
N GLY A 103 -0.12 2.48 5.49
CA GLY A 103 -1.23 1.67 4.99
C GLY A 103 -1.37 1.76 3.47
N THR A 104 -1.20 2.97 2.89
CA THR A 104 -1.25 3.19 1.44
C THR A 104 -0.03 2.61 0.73
N LEU A 105 1.19 2.85 1.22
CA LEU A 105 2.39 2.29 0.60
C LEU A 105 2.50 0.78 0.79
N GLY A 106 2.06 0.23 1.92
CA GLY A 106 1.97 -1.21 2.13
C GLY A 106 1.07 -1.90 1.10
N ALA A 107 -0.05 -1.27 0.71
CA ALA A 107 -0.90 -1.75 -0.36
C ALA A 107 -0.23 -1.59 -1.74
N MET A 108 0.39 -0.44 -2.00
CA MET A 108 1.07 -0.16 -3.26
C MET A 108 2.24 -1.10 -3.53
N GLU A 109 3.07 -1.37 -2.53
CA GLU A 109 4.20 -2.28 -2.59
C GLU A 109 3.77 -3.72 -2.87
N CYS A 110 2.77 -4.21 -2.12
CA CYS A 110 2.22 -5.55 -2.31
C CYS A 110 1.54 -5.68 -3.69
N PHE A 111 0.75 -4.68 -4.10
CA PHE A 111 0.16 -4.64 -5.44
C PHE A 111 1.23 -4.63 -6.54
N LEU A 112 2.36 -3.95 -6.34
CA LEU A 112 3.45 -3.92 -7.31
C LEU A 112 4.12 -5.30 -7.48
N LYS A 113 4.29 -6.05 -6.39
CA LYS A 113 4.79 -7.43 -6.44
C LYS A 113 3.84 -8.31 -7.25
N ILE A 114 2.55 -8.23 -6.97
CA ILE A 114 1.49 -8.97 -7.67
C ILE A 114 1.47 -8.63 -9.15
N LEU A 115 1.44 -7.33 -9.48
CA LEU A 115 1.41 -6.84 -10.86
C LEU A 115 2.62 -7.32 -11.68
N ARG A 116 3.78 -7.46 -11.05
CA ARG A 116 5.02 -7.94 -11.69
C ARG A 116 5.16 -9.45 -11.71
N ASN A 117 4.29 -10.17 -11.01
CA ASN A 117 4.49 -11.57 -10.69
C ASN A 117 5.88 -11.83 -10.06
N ASP A 118 6.30 -10.92 -9.16
CA ASP A 118 7.63 -10.92 -8.51
C ASP A 118 7.48 -10.99 -6.99
N HIS A 119 7.18 -12.19 -6.49
CA HIS A 119 7.03 -12.44 -5.06
C HIS A 119 8.34 -12.28 -4.28
N ALA A 120 9.50 -12.42 -4.94
CA ALA A 120 10.82 -12.25 -4.33
C ALA A 120 11.27 -10.78 -4.27
N GLY A 121 10.62 -9.90 -5.03
CA GLY A 121 10.86 -8.46 -5.01
C GLY A 121 10.56 -7.84 -3.65
N ASN A 122 11.30 -6.77 -3.34
CA ASN A 122 11.13 -5.96 -2.13
C ASN A 122 11.04 -4.48 -2.51
N PRO A 123 9.93 -4.03 -3.15
CA PRO A 123 9.70 -2.60 -3.33
C PRO A 123 9.61 -1.94 -1.95
N ASP A 124 10.33 -0.84 -1.78
CA ASP A 124 10.42 -0.10 -0.52
C ASP A 124 10.26 1.38 -0.84
N PHE A 125 9.04 1.90 -0.65
CA PHE A 125 8.70 3.29 -0.94
C PHE A 125 8.79 4.16 0.30
N SER A 126 9.11 5.44 0.10
CA SER A 126 9.33 6.37 1.22
C SER A 126 8.02 6.84 1.85
N GLU A 127 7.68 6.31 3.03
CA GLU A 127 6.61 6.84 3.86
C GLU A 127 6.88 8.27 4.30
N SER A 128 8.15 8.61 4.58
CA SER A 128 8.56 9.98 4.92
C SER A 128 8.22 10.98 3.83
N HIS A 129 8.47 10.63 2.56
CA HIS A 129 8.11 11.48 1.44
C HIS A 129 6.61 11.65 1.35
N LEU A 130 5.85 10.55 1.38
CA LEU A 130 4.40 10.61 1.26
C LEU A 130 3.78 11.47 2.37
N PHE A 131 4.29 11.37 3.60
CA PHE A 131 3.76 12.07 4.76
C PHE A 131 4.27 13.52 4.90
N TYR A 132 5.58 13.72 5.09
CA TYR A 132 6.13 15.03 5.44
C TYR A 132 6.13 16.03 4.27
N CYS A 133 6.23 15.55 3.02
CA CYS A 133 6.15 16.42 1.85
C CYS A 133 4.72 16.83 1.48
N ASN A 134 3.72 16.26 2.15
CA ASN A 134 2.33 16.73 2.15
C ASN A 134 2.01 17.59 3.39
N SER A 135 3.05 18.20 3.96
CA SER A 135 2.96 19.06 5.14
C SER A 135 2.29 18.39 6.34
N ARG A 136 2.37 17.06 6.49
CA ARG A 136 1.80 16.34 7.65
C ARG A 136 2.82 16.15 8.76
N GLN A 137 2.34 16.00 9.99
CA GLN A 137 3.15 15.95 11.22
C GLN A 137 2.68 14.87 12.20
N CYS A 138 3.56 14.49 13.12
CA CYS A 138 3.43 13.25 13.89
C CYS A 138 2.51 13.30 15.09
N PHE A 139 2.35 14.44 15.75
CA PHE A 139 1.78 14.52 17.10
C PHE A 139 0.46 15.28 17.15
N SER A 140 -0.51 14.75 17.92
CA SER A 140 -1.93 15.16 17.98
C SER A 140 -2.25 16.56 18.53
N GLY A 141 -1.26 17.44 18.62
CA GLY A 141 -1.42 18.86 18.92
C GLY A 141 -0.91 19.79 17.81
N ASP A 142 -0.30 19.25 16.76
CA ASP A 142 0.03 20.02 15.55
C ASP A 142 -1.22 20.09 14.66
N PRO A 143 -1.58 21.26 14.10
CA PRO A 143 -2.72 21.37 13.18
C PRO A 143 -2.56 20.52 11.91
N ARG A 144 -1.34 20.04 11.63
CA ARG A 144 -1.02 19.17 10.50
C ARG A 144 -0.94 17.68 10.89
N TYR A 145 -1.41 17.34 12.09
CA TYR A 145 -1.38 15.98 12.60
C TYR A 145 -2.21 15.02 11.75
N GLY A 146 -1.68 13.81 11.54
CA GLY A 146 -2.43 12.75 10.90
C GLY A 146 -2.75 13.05 9.43
N TRP A 147 -3.57 12.21 8.83
CA TRP A 147 -4.01 12.38 7.44
C TRP A 147 -5.25 11.55 7.11
N SER A 148 -5.84 11.77 5.94
CA SER A 148 -6.96 10.98 5.41
C SER A 148 -6.52 10.21 4.17
N ARG A 149 -7.21 9.10 3.83
CA ARG A 149 -6.76 8.21 2.75
C ARG A 149 -6.90 8.84 1.37
N THR A 150 -8.00 9.55 1.12
CA THR A 150 -8.27 10.18 -0.19
C THR A 150 -7.14 11.09 -0.67
N PRO A 151 -6.70 12.13 0.09
CA PRO A 151 -5.60 12.99 -0.35
C PRO A 151 -4.26 12.25 -0.49
N ALA A 152 -4.01 11.20 0.31
CA ALA A 152 -2.81 10.39 0.16
C ALA A 152 -2.80 9.59 -1.16
N LEU A 153 -3.93 8.98 -1.51
CA LEU A 153 -4.12 8.25 -2.77
C LEU A 153 -4.07 9.19 -3.98
N ASP A 154 -4.67 10.38 -3.88
CA ASP A 154 -4.58 11.41 -4.92
C ASP A 154 -3.12 11.86 -5.13
N TYR A 155 -2.36 12.09 -4.05
CA TYR A 155 -0.94 12.42 -4.17
C TYR A 155 -0.14 11.30 -4.85
N LEU A 156 -0.42 10.03 -4.52
CA LEU A 156 0.20 8.90 -5.20
C LEU A 156 -0.12 8.85 -6.70
N ARG A 157 -1.33 9.28 -7.10
CA ARG A 157 -1.72 9.38 -8.51
C ARG A 157 -0.98 10.52 -9.20
N ASP A 158 -1.02 11.71 -8.61
CA ASP A 158 -0.63 12.96 -9.27
C ASP A 158 0.88 13.22 -9.22
N SER A 159 1.54 12.83 -8.13
CA SER A 159 2.97 13.07 -7.89
C SER A 159 3.77 11.78 -7.75
N GLY A 160 3.23 10.82 -7.01
CA GLY A 160 3.93 9.58 -6.65
C GLY A 160 4.99 9.78 -5.57
N VAL A 161 5.70 8.71 -5.25
CA VAL A 161 6.72 8.69 -4.19
C VAL A 161 8.01 8.05 -4.68
N PRO A 162 9.18 8.54 -4.24
CA PRO A 162 10.44 7.86 -4.48
C PRO A 162 10.56 6.61 -3.60
N ASP A 163 11.60 5.83 -3.84
CA ASP A 163 11.97 4.74 -2.93
C ASP A 163 12.52 5.28 -1.59
N GLU A 164 12.47 4.43 -0.58
CA GLU A 164 12.83 4.73 0.82
C GLU A 164 14.23 5.34 0.96
N ALA A 165 15.21 4.89 0.17
CA ALA A 165 16.58 5.43 0.23
C ALA A 165 16.68 6.90 -0.21
N CYS A 166 15.66 7.47 -0.85
CA CYS A 166 15.62 8.90 -1.19
C CYS A 166 15.26 9.78 0.00
N PHE A 167 14.36 9.32 0.87
CA PHE A 167 13.99 10.02 2.09
C PHE A 167 13.61 8.98 3.16
N PRO A 168 14.59 8.50 3.94
CA PRO A 168 14.34 7.43 4.90
C PRO A 168 13.36 7.82 6.02
N TYR A 169 12.63 6.83 6.52
CA TYR A 169 11.84 6.92 7.74
C TYR A 169 12.72 6.72 8.97
N THR A 170 12.64 7.66 9.90
CA THR A 170 13.51 7.69 11.09
C THR A 170 12.75 7.20 12.32
N CYS A 171 13.46 6.46 13.17
CA CYS A 171 12.94 5.94 14.44
C CYS A 171 13.89 6.34 15.59
N PRO A 172 13.40 6.97 16.68
CA PRO A 172 12.01 7.37 16.91
C PRO A 172 11.56 8.46 15.92
N ALA A 173 10.30 8.42 15.52
CA ALA A 173 9.75 9.38 14.58
C ALA A 173 9.39 10.70 15.28
N GLY A 174 9.47 11.80 14.55
CA GLY A 174 9.15 13.12 15.06
C GLY A 174 8.72 14.07 13.95
N ASN A 175 8.32 15.27 14.34
CA ASN A 175 8.02 16.31 13.38
C ASN A 175 9.29 16.69 12.62
N GLN A 176 9.22 16.71 11.29
CA GLN A 176 10.35 17.08 10.44
C GLN A 176 9.88 17.76 9.16
N ALA A 177 10.81 18.46 8.52
CA ALA A 177 10.62 19.04 7.20
C ALA A 177 10.76 17.97 6.10
N CYS A 178 10.17 18.25 4.93
CA CYS A 178 10.40 17.46 3.73
C CYS A 178 11.87 17.63 3.29
N ASN A 179 12.67 16.57 3.39
CA ASN A 179 14.07 16.59 2.98
C ASN A 179 14.36 15.38 2.09
N THR A 180 14.26 15.60 0.78
CA THR A 180 14.33 14.54 -0.23
C THR A 180 15.67 14.54 -0.95
N CYS A 181 16.04 13.41 -1.53
CA CYS A 181 17.13 13.36 -2.48
C CYS A 181 16.87 14.29 -3.68
N SER A 182 17.92 14.88 -4.25
CA SER A 182 17.82 15.91 -5.29
C SER A 182 17.11 15.45 -6.58
N ASN A 183 17.08 14.14 -6.86
CA ASN A 183 16.49 13.54 -8.04
C ASN A 183 15.19 12.75 -7.75
N TRP A 184 14.49 13.05 -6.65
CA TRP A 184 13.33 12.27 -6.21
C TRP A 184 12.24 12.15 -7.28
N GLN A 185 12.00 13.18 -8.08
CA GLN A 185 10.99 13.18 -9.16
C GLN A 185 11.29 12.11 -10.22
N ASN A 186 12.57 11.81 -10.45
CA ASN A 186 13.01 10.78 -11.40
C ASN A 186 12.94 9.36 -10.82
N ARG A 187 12.75 9.25 -9.50
CA ARG A 187 12.59 7.98 -8.76
C ARG A 187 11.13 7.71 -8.41
N ALA A 188 10.26 8.69 -8.64
CA ALA A 188 8.87 8.64 -8.24
C ALA A 188 8.10 7.54 -8.98
N THR A 189 7.46 6.66 -8.21
CA THR A 189 6.47 5.71 -8.72
C THR A 189 5.08 6.22 -8.38
N ARG A 190 4.17 6.17 -9.36
CA ARG A 190 2.79 6.69 -9.25
C ARG A 190 1.79 5.56 -9.34
N ILE A 191 0.61 5.75 -8.77
CA ILE A 191 -0.55 4.93 -9.13
C ILE A 191 -1.24 5.54 -10.36
N THR A 192 -1.94 4.74 -11.16
CA THR A 192 -2.72 5.26 -12.31
C THR A 192 -4.04 5.85 -11.86
N SER A 193 -4.72 5.14 -10.95
CA SER A 193 -6.01 5.50 -10.37
C SER A 193 -6.25 4.64 -9.13
N TRP A 194 -7.27 5.02 -8.37
CA TRP A 194 -7.74 4.27 -7.22
C TRP A 194 -9.26 4.23 -7.19
N LYS A 195 -9.83 3.20 -6.57
CA LYS A 195 -11.28 2.97 -6.48
C LYS A 195 -11.70 2.66 -5.05
N ARG A 196 -12.78 3.29 -4.60
CA ARG A 196 -13.41 3.01 -3.30
C ARG A 196 -14.49 1.94 -3.44
N PHE A 197 -14.44 0.94 -2.58
CA PHE A 197 -15.49 -0.05 -2.38
C PHE A 197 -16.20 0.22 -1.06
N THR A 198 -17.51 0.02 -1.04
CA THR A 198 -18.37 0.15 0.15
C THR A 198 -19.16 -1.12 0.45
N ASN A 199 -19.02 -2.16 -0.39
CA ASN A 199 -19.64 -3.45 -0.16
C ASN A 199 -18.58 -4.55 -0.02
N ARG A 200 -18.83 -5.46 0.92
CA ARG A 200 -17.90 -6.55 1.27
C ARG A 200 -17.63 -7.51 0.10
N SER A 201 -18.61 -7.73 -0.77
CA SER A 201 -18.47 -8.66 -1.90
C SER A 201 -17.42 -8.18 -2.89
N ASP A 202 -17.48 -6.92 -3.29
CA ASP A 202 -16.53 -6.30 -4.21
C ASP A 202 -15.14 -6.17 -3.56
N MET A 203 -15.08 -5.86 -2.26
CA MET A 203 -13.81 -5.87 -1.52
C MET A 203 -13.15 -7.25 -1.59
N LYS A 204 -13.90 -8.34 -1.33
CA LYS A 204 -13.38 -9.71 -1.42
C LYS A 204 -13.00 -10.11 -2.84
N SER A 205 -13.83 -9.75 -3.82
CA SER A 205 -13.57 -9.98 -5.24
C SER A 205 -12.28 -9.30 -5.69
N TRP A 206 -12.12 -8.01 -5.38
CA TRP A 206 -10.88 -7.28 -5.66
C TRP A 206 -9.68 -7.91 -4.95
N LEU A 207 -9.81 -8.18 -3.66
CA LEU A 207 -8.69 -8.68 -2.85
C LEU A 207 -8.16 -10.01 -3.37
N SER A 208 -9.05 -10.92 -3.80
CA SER A 208 -8.69 -12.25 -4.28
C SER A 208 -8.23 -12.30 -5.75
N THR A 209 -8.52 -11.27 -6.54
CA THR A 209 -8.22 -11.28 -7.99
C THR A 209 -7.21 -10.21 -8.43
N ARG A 210 -7.06 -9.14 -7.67
CA ARG A 210 -6.27 -7.95 -8.06
C ARG A 210 -5.18 -7.62 -7.06
N GLY A 211 -5.47 -7.57 -5.77
CA GLY A 211 -4.47 -7.22 -4.77
C GLY A 211 -5.01 -6.54 -3.51
N PRO A 212 -4.13 -6.05 -2.64
CA PRO A 212 -4.47 -5.51 -1.32
C PRO A 212 -5.36 -4.26 -1.39
N LEU A 213 -6.02 -3.98 -0.26
CA LEU A 213 -6.85 -2.79 -0.06
C LEU A 213 -6.29 -1.93 1.09
N VAL A 214 -6.60 -0.64 1.08
CA VAL A 214 -6.28 0.31 2.15
C VAL A 214 -7.55 0.64 2.92
N THR A 215 -7.51 0.58 4.25
CA THR A 215 -8.67 0.95 5.07
C THR A 215 -8.28 1.63 6.37
N SER A 216 -9.23 2.38 6.91
CA SER A 216 -9.14 2.97 8.24
C SER A 216 -10.22 2.38 9.14
N PHE A 217 -9.89 2.22 10.42
CA PHE A 217 -10.82 1.69 11.42
C PHE A 217 -10.66 2.42 12.75
N THR A 218 -11.69 2.32 13.58
CA THR A 218 -11.68 2.88 14.94
C THR A 218 -10.90 1.96 15.85
N VAL A 219 -9.82 2.48 16.43
CA VAL A 219 -9.03 1.79 17.46
C VAL A 219 -9.65 2.07 18.82
N TYR A 220 -9.84 1.01 19.60
CA TYR A 220 -10.23 1.05 21.00
C TYR A 220 -9.06 0.64 21.90
N ASP A 221 -9.11 1.01 23.18
CA ASP A 221 -7.99 0.75 24.10
C ASP A 221 -7.58 -0.73 24.20
N ASP A 222 -8.54 -1.65 24.09
CA ASP A 222 -8.27 -3.10 24.16
C ASP A 222 -7.44 -3.62 22.98
N PHE A 223 -7.50 -2.96 21.82
CA PHE A 223 -6.78 -3.37 20.62
C PHE A 223 -5.25 -3.27 20.78
N PHE A 224 -4.74 -2.34 21.60
CA PHE A 224 -3.30 -2.21 21.83
C PHE A 224 -2.69 -3.50 22.42
N GLY A 225 -3.49 -4.26 23.17
CA GLY A 225 -3.13 -5.55 23.75
C GLY A 225 -3.34 -6.75 22.83
N TYR A 226 -3.71 -6.57 21.56
CA TYR A 226 -3.97 -7.70 20.65
C TYR A 226 -2.77 -8.63 20.53
N GLY A 227 -3.01 -9.91 20.83
CA GLY A 227 -2.00 -10.97 20.82
C GLY A 227 -2.12 -11.98 19.67
N GLY A 228 -3.33 -12.23 19.19
CA GLY A 228 -3.67 -13.18 18.13
C GLY A 228 -5.15 -13.56 18.11
N GLY A 229 -5.60 -14.23 17.04
CA GLY A 229 -7.01 -14.60 16.84
C GLY A 229 -7.85 -13.54 16.11
N VAL A 230 -9.18 -13.68 16.11
CA VAL A 230 -10.09 -12.76 15.41
C VAL A 230 -10.59 -11.69 16.37
N TYR A 231 -10.01 -10.50 16.26
CA TYR A 231 -10.35 -9.36 17.10
C TYR A 231 -11.81 -8.94 16.90
N GLU A 232 -12.47 -8.68 18.02
CA GLU A 232 -13.72 -7.93 18.13
C GLU A 232 -13.64 -7.12 19.42
N HIS A 233 -14.14 -5.89 19.40
CA HIS A 233 -14.04 -5.00 20.55
C HIS A 233 -14.82 -5.55 21.75
N VAL A 234 -14.21 -5.54 22.94
CA VAL A 234 -14.82 -6.07 24.18
C VAL A 234 -14.83 -5.05 25.31
N THR A 235 -13.91 -4.09 25.34
CA THR A 235 -13.78 -3.10 26.42
C THR A 235 -12.88 -1.92 26.03
N GLY A 236 -12.89 -0.84 26.80
CA GLY A 236 -12.07 0.34 26.53
C GLY A 236 -12.77 1.43 25.73
N GLY A 237 -12.24 2.64 25.79
CA GLY A 237 -12.76 3.78 25.05
C GLY A 237 -12.26 3.83 23.62
N VAL A 238 -12.81 4.75 22.83
CA VAL A 238 -12.26 5.09 21.50
C VAL A 238 -10.92 5.80 21.71
N ALA A 239 -9.85 5.23 21.16
CA ALA A 239 -8.52 5.81 21.19
C ALA A 239 -8.26 6.74 19.98
N GLY A 240 -8.82 6.40 18.81
CA GLY A 240 -8.71 7.21 17.59
C GLY A 240 -8.85 6.38 16.31
N GLY A 241 -8.48 6.99 15.16
CA GLY A 241 -8.49 6.33 13.85
C GLY A 241 -7.11 5.82 13.44
N HIS A 242 -7.07 4.62 12.84
CA HIS A 242 -5.83 4.01 12.34
C HIS A 242 -6.00 3.44 10.94
N CYS A 243 -5.00 3.61 10.08
CA CYS A 243 -5.00 3.14 8.70
C CYS A 243 -4.07 1.93 8.52
N VAL A 244 -4.52 0.93 7.79
CA VAL A 244 -3.86 -0.37 7.59
C VAL A 244 -4.02 -0.88 6.17
N THR A 245 -3.20 -1.86 5.79
CA THR A 245 -3.36 -2.60 4.54
C THR A 245 -4.12 -3.91 4.80
N VAL A 246 -5.24 -4.13 4.12
CA VAL A 246 -5.93 -5.43 4.10
C VAL A 246 -5.26 -6.32 3.05
N VAL A 247 -4.80 -7.49 3.47
CA VAL A 247 -4.04 -8.44 2.63
C VAL A 247 -4.74 -9.79 2.46
N GLY A 248 -5.84 -10.01 3.17
CA GLY A 248 -6.60 -11.25 3.06
C GLY A 248 -7.95 -11.21 3.77
N TYR A 249 -8.67 -12.31 3.67
CA TYR A 249 -9.90 -12.58 4.39
C TYR A 249 -10.12 -14.09 4.57
N ASN A 250 -10.98 -14.47 5.50
CA ASN A 250 -11.40 -15.85 5.72
C ASN A 250 -12.87 -15.88 6.16
N ASP A 251 -13.73 -16.46 5.32
CA ASP A 251 -15.18 -16.55 5.60
C ASP A 251 -15.53 -17.57 6.68
N GLY A 252 -14.72 -18.62 6.85
CA GLY A 252 -14.87 -19.58 7.95
C GLY A 252 -14.63 -18.95 9.32
N ASP A 253 -13.66 -18.03 9.39
CA ASP A 253 -13.34 -17.25 10.60
C ASP A 253 -14.12 -15.91 10.66
N GLN A 254 -14.86 -15.56 9.60
CA GLN A 254 -15.53 -14.28 9.40
C GLN A 254 -14.63 -13.06 9.66
N CYS A 255 -13.42 -13.06 9.10
CA CYS A 255 -12.42 -12.04 9.40
C CYS A 255 -11.67 -11.49 8.19
N TRP A 256 -11.24 -10.23 8.30
CA TRP A 256 -10.21 -9.62 7.47
C TRP A 256 -8.83 -9.88 8.06
N ILE A 257 -7.82 -9.98 7.19
CA ILE A 257 -6.41 -10.11 7.55
C ILE A 257 -5.70 -8.80 7.18
N CYS A 258 -5.11 -8.14 8.17
CA CYS A 258 -4.55 -6.80 8.02
C CYS A 258 -3.07 -6.78 8.39
N LYS A 259 -2.27 -6.11 7.56
CA LYS A 259 -0.88 -5.73 7.85
C LYS A 259 -0.89 -4.41 8.61
N ASN A 260 -0.28 -4.40 9.79
CA ASN A 260 -0.18 -3.22 10.63
C ASN A 260 1.16 -2.48 10.40
N SER A 261 1.30 -1.30 11.03
CA SER A 261 2.46 -0.41 10.95
C SER A 261 3.12 -0.18 12.31
N TRP A 262 2.99 -1.14 13.24
CA TRP A 262 3.50 -1.05 14.62
C TRP A 262 4.70 -1.97 14.86
N GLY A 263 5.35 -2.42 13.79
CA GLY A 263 6.49 -3.33 13.82
C GLY A 263 6.09 -4.81 13.95
N ALA A 264 7.00 -5.68 13.52
CA ALA A 264 6.78 -7.14 13.49
C ALA A 264 6.62 -7.76 14.90
N GLY A 265 7.04 -7.08 15.97
CA GLY A 265 6.90 -7.57 17.35
C GLY A 265 5.48 -7.48 17.93
N TRP A 266 4.56 -6.77 17.25
CA TRP A 266 3.19 -6.59 17.70
C TRP A 266 2.23 -7.61 17.04
N GLY A 267 1.18 -8.05 17.75
CA GLY A 267 0.16 -8.94 17.17
C GLY A 267 0.68 -10.29 16.67
N GLU A 268 0.22 -10.69 15.48
CA GLU A 268 0.58 -11.91 14.76
C GLU A 268 1.75 -11.63 13.79
N SER A 269 2.94 -11.34 14.34
CA SER A 269 4.13 -10.92 13.58
C SER A 269 3.94 -9.63 12.78
N GLY A 270 3.23 -8.66 13.36
CA GLY A 270 2.89 -7.37 12.74
C GLY A 270 1.56 -7.37 11.98
N TYR A 271 0.86 -8.50 11.95
CA TYR A 271 -0.47 -8.63 11.38
C TYR A 271 -1.52 -8.77 12.48
N PHE A 272 -2.78 -8.59 12.09
CA PHE A 272 -3.92 -8.96 12.92
C PHE A 272 -5.07 -9.44 12.06
N ARG A 273 -6.00 -10.16 12.69
CA ARG A 273 -7.29 -10.51 12.12
C ARG A 273 -8.39 -9.81 12.87
N ILE A 274 -9.35 -9.26 12.14
CA ILE A 274 -10.50 -8.53 12.70
C ILE A 274 -11.78 -9.04 12.08
N LYS A 275 -12.80 -9.24 12.91
CA LYS A 275 -14.10 -9.75 12.50
C LYS A 275 -14.77 -8.79 11.50
N TYR A 276 -15.51 -9.35 10.55
CA TYR A 276 -16.32 -8.58 9.62
C TYR A 276 -17.33 -7.67 10.35
N GLY A 277 -17.50 -6.43 9.91
CA GLY A 277 -18.41 -5.45 10.53
C GLY A 277 -17.90 -4.79 11.81
N GLU A 278 -16.70 -5.14 12.30
CA GLU A 278 -16.14 -4.51 13.51
C GLU A 278 -15.39 -3.22 13.21
N CYS A 279 -15.47 -2.29 14.17
CA CYS A 279 -14.68 -1.05 14.21
C CYS A 279 -14.76 -0.19 12.93
N SER A 280 -15.85 -0.32 12.17
CA SER A 280 -16.06 0.34 10.87
C SER A 280 -14.99 0.02 9.81
N LEU A 281 -14.22 -1.06 9.99
CA LEU A 281 -13.08 -1.39 9.12
C LEU A 281 -13.53 -1.70 7.67
N ASP A 282 -14.69 -2.32 7.50
CA ASP A 282 -15.27 -2.65 6.19
C ASP A 282 -16.42 -1.74 5.76
N THR A 283 -16.51 -0.53 6.33
CA THR A 283 -17.40 0.52 5.83
C THR A 283 -16.96 1.03 4.46
N SER A 284 -15.64 1.23 4.26
CA SER A 284 -15.09 1.50 2.93
C SER A 284 -13.61 1.13 2.84
N MET A 285 -13.20 0.57 1.71
CA MET A 285 -11.82 0.20 1.42
C MET A 285 -11.40 0.75 0.05
N ASP A 286 -10.15 1.17 -0.06
CA ASP A 286 -9.60 1.76 -1.27
C ASP A 286 -8.64 0.79 -1.96
N ALA A 287 -8.84 0.62 -3.27
CA ALA A 287 -8.01 -0.18 -4.15
C ALA A 287 -7.12 0.69 -5.03
N ILE A 288 -5.89 0.27 -5.24
CA ILE A 288 -5.00 0.81 -6.27
C ILE A 288 -5.24 0.02 -7.56
N GLU A 289 -5.65 0.67 -8.65
CA GLU A 289 -6.05 -0.02 -9.88
C GLU A 289 -4.88 -0.28 -10.84
N GLY A 290 -3.76 0.45 -10.67
CA GLY A 290 -2.58 0.32 -11.52
C GLY A 290 -1.41 1.13 -10.98
N ILE A 291 -0.20 0.80 -11.43
CA ILE A 291 1.03 1.52 -11.09
C ILE A 291 1.71 1.99 -12.37
N ARG A 292 1.93 3.31 -12.47
CA ARG A 292 2.71 3.96 -13.52
C ARG A 292 4.13 4.16 -12.99
N ARG A 293 5.07 3.35 -13.50
CA ARG A 293 6.50 3.59 -13.24
C ARG A 293 7.06 4.54 -14.29
N ARG A 294 7.83 5.53 -13.83
CA ARG A 294 8.73 6.34 -14.65
C ARG A 294 10.11 6.15 -14.08
N GLY A 295 11.05 5.58 -14.83
CA GLY A 295 12.38 5.36 -14.29
C GLY A 295 13.26 4.40 -15.08
N TRP A 296 14.55 4.43 -14.76
CA TRP A 296 15.53 3.52 -15.31
C TRP A 296 15.38 2.11 -14.72
N GLN A 297 15.38 1.11 -15.60
CA GLN A 297 15.58 -0.29 -15.27
C GLN A 297 16.99 -0.68 -15.71
N SER A 298 17.77 -1.28 -14.82
CA SER A 298 19.17 -1.63 -15.10
C SER A 298 19.42 -3.14 -15.06
N GLY A 299 20.42 -3.59 -15.82
CA GLY A 299 20.93 -4.97 -15.76
C GLY A 299 19.94 -6.02 -16.24
N ARG A 300 19.02 -5.68 -17.15
CA ARG A 300 17.97 -6.60 -17.64
C ARG A 300 18.36 -7.24 -18.96
N LYS A 301 17.78 -8.40 -19.28
CA LYS A 301 17.94 -9.04 -20.60
C LYS A 301 16.68 -8.89 -21.45
N ILE A 302 16.88 -8.72 -22.75
CA ILE A 302 15.82 -8.80 -23.75
C ILE A 302 15.69 -10.25 -24.21
N LEU A 303 14.56 -10.88 -23.93
CA LEU A 303 14.29 -12.29 -24.27
C LEU A 303 13.44 -12.43 -25.54
N GLY A 304 12.62 -11.42 -25.84
CA GLY A 304 11.66 -11.45 -26.94
C GLY A 304 11.59 -10.12 -27.68
N LEU A 305 11.25 -10.19 -28.96
CA LEU A 305 10.92 -9.05 -29.81
C LEU A 305 9.64 -9.41 -30.55
N TRP A 306 8.74 -8.46 -30.69
CA TRP A 306 7.50 -8.65 -31.43
C TRP A 306 7.09 -7.32 -32.07
N ALA A 307 6.66 -7.37 -33.33
CA ALA A 307 6.08 -6.25 -34.03
C ALA A 307 4.96 -6.78 -34.93
N ILE A 308 3.91 -6.00 -35.11
CA ILE A 308 2.80 -6.33 -36.01
C ILE A 308 2.75 -5.34 -37.17
N ASN A 309 1.94 -5.66 -38.18
CA ASN A 309 1.71 -4.82 -39.35
C ASN A 309 0.80 -3.62 -39.02
N GLU A 310 1.20 -2.83 -38.01
CA GLU A 310 0.58 -1.58 -37.59
C GLU A 310 1.68 -0.55 -37.32
N ASP A 311 1.37 0.72 -37.60
CA ASP A 311 2.33 1.81 -37.44
C ASP A 311 2.91 1.86 -36.02
N ARG A 312 4.24 1.83 -35.97
CA ARG A 312 5.02 2.05 -34.73
C ARG A 312 4.58 1.12 -33.57
N ASN A 313 4.15 -0.09 -33.91
CA ASN A 313 3.70 -1.09 -32.93
C ASN A 313 4.76 -2.17 -32.71
N ALA A 314 5.74 -1.85 -31.86
CA ALA A 314 6.85 -2.73 -31.54
C ALA A 314 6.94 -2.98 -30.02
N TRP A 315 7.31 -4.20 -29.64
CA TRP A 315 7.34 -4.68 -28.28
C TRP A 315 8.58 -5.53 -28.02
N VAL A 316 9.02 -5.52 -26.77
CA VAL A 316 10.12 -6.34 -26.28
C VAL A 316 9.71 -7.09 -25.03
N TYR A 317 10.11 -8.35 -24.91
CA TYR A 317 9.92 -9.13 -23.68
C TYR A 317 11.17 -9.03 -22.83
N VAL A 318 11.05 -8.40 -21.66
CA VAL A 318 12.16 -8.12 -20.76
C VAL A 318 12.16 -9.14 -19.60
N GLN A 319 13.33 -9.69 -19.30
CA GLN A 319 13.51 -10.63 -18.20
C GLN A 319 13.01 -10.06 -16.86
N GLY A 320 12.07 -10.76 -16.23
CA GLY A 320 11.49 -10.38 -14.94
C GLY A 320 10.51 -9.21 -14.99
N LEU A 321 10.21 -8.68 -16.18
CA LEU A 321 9.29 -7.56 -16.36
C LEU A 321 8.17 -7.85 -17.39
N GLY A 322 8.37 -8.83 -18.28
CA GLY A 322 7.40 -9.21 -19.30
C GLY A 322 7.41 -8.29 -20.51
N TRP A 323 6.28 -8.18 -21.21
CA TRP A 323 6.15 -7.35 -22.41
C TRP A 323 6.19 -5.85 -22.08
N ARG A 324 6.95 -5.11 -22.87
CA ARG A 324 7.02 -3.64 -22.86
C ARG A 324 6.88 -3.13 -24.28
N LYS A 325 6.10 -2.07 -24.46
CA LYS A 325 5.98 -1.42 -25.77
C LYS A 325 7.19 -0.51 -25.96
N LEU A 326 7.69 -0.39 -27.17
CA LEU A 326 8.69 0.62 -27.49
C LEU A 326 8.00 1.96 -27.75
N ALA A 327 8.69 3.05 -27.40
CA ALA A 327 8.23 4.39 -27.71
C ALA A 327 7.85 4.52 -29.18
N ASN A 328 6.66 5.05 -29.44
CA ASN A 328 6.02 5.11 -30.74
C ASN A 328 5.80 6.55 -31.22
N ASP A 329 6.52 7.50 -30.63
CA ASP A 329 6.37 8.93 -30.93
C ASP A 329 6.81 9.22 -32.37
N TYR A 330 7.90 8.58 -32.84
CA TYR A 330 8.48 8.75 -34.18
C TYR A 330 9.09 7.45 -34.71
N ASP A 331 9.12 7.27 -36.03
CA ASP A 331 9.66 6.05 -36.67
C ASP A 331 11.14 5.82 -36.34
N ASN A 332 11.94 6.89 -36.33
CA ASN A 332 13.35 6.81 -35.98
C ASN A 332 13.56 6.32 -34.53
N VAL A 333 12.69 6.69 -33.60
CA VAL A 333 12.74 6.21 -32.20
C VAL A 333 12.43 4.73 -32.13
N VAL A 334 11.35 4.26 -32.79
CA VAL A 334 10.98 2.84 -32.84
C VAL A 334 12.11 2.01 -33.43
N ILE A 335 12.65 2.43 -34.58
CA ILE A 335 13.74 1.73 -35.28
C ILE A 335 15.00 1.69 -34.41
N ASN A 336 15.36 2.81 -33.76
CA ASN A 336 16.54 2.86 -32.89
C ASN A 336 16.42 1.89 -31.71
N LEU A 337 15.27 1.91 -31.02
CA LEU A 337 15.02 1.04 -29.87
C LEU A 337 14.95 -0.44 -30.29
N MET A 338 14.27 -0.76 -31.39
CA MET A 338 14.22 -2.12 -31.93
C MET A 338 15.61 -2.64 -32.29
N THR A 339 16.44 -1.79 -32.92
CA THR A 339 17.81 -2.16 -33.30
C THR A 339 18.66 -2.47 -32.06
N LYS A 340 18.59 -1.62 -31.03
CA LYS A 340 19.29 -1.84 -29.76
C LYS A 340 18.82 -3.10 -29.05
N ALA A 341 17.50 -3.33 -29.00
CA ALA A 341 16.92 -4.51 -28.37
C ALA A 341 17.30 -5.81 -29.11
N ALA A 342 17.30 -5.78 -30.45
CA ALA A 342 17.75 -6.88 -31.28
C ALA A 342 19.23 -7.18 -31.10
N HIS A 343 20.08 -6.15 -31.08
CA HIS A 343 21.50 -6.29 -30.80
C HIS A 343 21.76 -6.90 -29.41
N ALA A 344 21.08 -6.38 -28.38
CA ALA A 344 21.22 -6.88 -27.01
C ALA A 344 20.80 -8.36 -26.89
N LYS A 345 19.66 -8.73 -27.49
CA LYS A 345 19.17 -10.11 -27.50
C LYS A 345 20.13 -11.04 -28.24
N ALA A 346 20.58 -10.66 -29.44
CA ALA A 346 21.46 -11.47 -30.27
C ALA A 346 22.80 -11.78 -29.58
N LEU A 347 23.32 -10.83 -28.79
CA LEU A 347 24.58 -10.98 -28.07
C LEU A 347 24.40 -11.39 -26.60
N ASN A 348 23.17 -11.66 -26.14
CA ASN A 348 22.85 -11.99 -24.75
C ASN A 348 23.40 -10.94 -23.74
N ARG A 349 23.39 -9.66 -24.14
CA ARG A 349 23.89 -8.51 -23.38
C ARG A 349 22.84 -7.97 -22.43
N ASN A 350 23.29 -7.34 -21.36
CA ASN A 350 22.41 -6.62 -20.45
C ASN A 350 22.03 -5.26 -21.06
N VAL A 351 20.84 -4.79 -20.73
CA VAL A 351 20.35 -3.47 -21.10
C VAL A 351 19.96 -2.68 -19.87
N ASP A 352 20.19 -1.38 -19.98
CA ASP A 352 19.56 -0.39 -19.13
C ASP A 352 18.58 0.40 -19.99
N PHE A 353 17.37 0.64 -19.51
CA PHE A 353 16.36 1.34 -20.28
C PHE A 353 15.48 2.23 -19.39
N PHE A 354 15.06 3.37 -19.93
CA PHE A 354 14.10 4.24 -19.28
C PHE A 354 12.70 3.82 -19.68
N GLU A 355 11.88 3.42 -18.71
CA GLU A 355 10.48 3.12 -18.92
C GLU A 355 9.58 4.24 -18.41
N GLU A 356 8.48 4.47 -19.13
CA GLU A 356 7.41 5.38 -18.77
C GLU A 356 6.07 4.68 -19.03
N GLY A 357 5.33 4.39 -17.96
CA GLY A 357 3.92 4.02 -18.09
C GLY A 357 3.09 5.20 -18.60
N VAL A 358 1.95 4.96 -19.23
CA VAL A 358 0.94 5.99 -19.52
C VAL A 358 -0.44 5.52 -19.04
N GLU A 359 -1.42 6.42 -19.07
CA GLU A 359 -2.82 6.10 -18.79
C GLU A 359 -3.31 4.96 -19.71
N GLY A 360 -4.00 3.96 -19.14
CA GLY A 360 -4.35 2.72 -19.86
C GLY A 360 -3.35 1.56 -19.67
N GLY A 361 -2.37 1.69 -18.78
CA GLY A 361 -1.55 0.57 -18.29
C GLY A 361 -0.42 0.11 -19.24
N THR A 362 -0.28 0.72 -20.41
CA THR A 362 0.85 0.44 -21.31
C THR A 362 2.12 1.08 -20.79
N ILE A 363 3.21 0.31 -20.72
CA ILE A 363 4.54 0.79 -20.32
C ILE A 363 5.44 0.86 -21.55
N PHE A 364 5.94 2.07 -21.82
CA PHE A 364 6.81 2.38 -22.95
C PHE A 364 8.27 2.39 -22.53
N ILE A 365 9.14 1.73 -23.28
CA ILE A 365 10.57 1.98 -23.23
C ILE A 365 10.85 3.20 -24.09
N LYS A 366 11.30 4.29 -23.45
CA LYS A 366 11.60 5.58 -24.08
C LYS A 366 13.06 5.69 -24.49
N GLU A 367 13.96 5.07 -23.73
CA GLU A 367 15.41 5.06 -24.00
C GLU A 367 16.00 3.70 -23.66
N MET A 368 17.10 3.31 -24.35
CA MET A 368 17.81 2.05 -24.09
C MET A 368 19.31 2.21 -24.34
N TYR A 369 20.11 1.60 -23.47
CA TYR A 369 21.56 1.41 -23.55
C TYR A 369 21.87 -0.09 -23.48
N VAL A 370 22.88 -0.54 -24.23
CA VAL A 370 23.29 -1.96 -24.32
C VAL A 370 24.72 -2.09 -23.82
N TRP A 371 24.95 -3.00 -22.87
CA TRP A 371 26.21 -3.18 -22.14
C TRP A 371 26.96 -4.47 -22.44
#